data_AF-A0A3R9XQU8-F1
#
_entry.id   AF-A0A3R9XQU8-F1
#
_cell.length_a   1.000
_cell.length_b   1.000
_cell.length_c   1.000
_cell.angle_alpha   90.00
_cell.angle_beta   90.00
_cell.angle_gamma   90.00
#
_symmetry.space_group_name_H-M   'P 1'
#
loop_
_entity.id
_entity.type
_entity.pdbx_description
1 polymer ?
#
loop_
_entity_poly.entity_id
_entity_poly.type
_entity_poly.pdbx_seq_one_letter_code
_entity_poly.pdbx_strand_id
1 'polypeptide(L)'
;MQRQLDCALQSLQQLAYARIAREFARAWQARANAPDEAEALLGEAHRRVLHCEQALAELRVVIDDPRQIAEIKVARALYLRMLLESAPTRLQSWSDCESLDDMPKSHLFEWISYDFERLELAELEGSMTEEEAASYTQAIDTAARVRD
;
A
#
# COMPACT_ATOMS: atom_id res chain seq x y z
N MET A 1 20.60 -7.56 9.69
CA MET A 1 19.24 -7.40 10.24
C MET A 1 18.54 -6.20 9.62
N GLN A 2 18.93 -4.96 9.92
CA GLN A 2 18.30 -3.74 9.35
C GLN A 2 18.13 -3.77 7.82
N ARG A 3 19.16 -4.20 7.09
CA ARG A 3 19.14 -4.29 5.62
C ARG A 3 18.04 -5.22 5.07
N GLN A 4 17.72 -6.33 5.74
CA GLN A 4 16.68 -7.27 5.27
C GLN A 4 15.28 -6.70 5.52
N LEU A 5 15.09 -6.07 6.69
CA LEU A 5 13.86 -5.33 7.01
C LEU A 5 13.62 -4.21 5.98
N ASP A 6 14.64 -3.39 5.70
CA ASP A 6 14.54 -2.30 4.73
C ASP A 6 14.21 -2.83 3.32
N CYS A 7 14.88 -3.90 2.88
CA CYS A 7 14.60 -4.55 1.59
C CYS A 7 13.18 -5.11 1.51
N ALA A 8 12.69 -5.75 2.58
CA ALA A 8 11.34 -6.29 2.63
C ALA A 8 10.28 -5.17 2.58
N LEU A 9 10.44 -4.13 3.40
CA LEU A 9 9.53 -2.98 3.42
C LEU A 9 9.53 -2.23 2.08
N GLN A 10 10.69 -2.06 1.45
CA GLN A 10 10.79 -1.46 0.12
C GLN A 10 10.06 -2.31 -0.93
N SER A 11 10.23 -3.63 -0.89
CA SER A 11 9.59 -4.54 -1.85
C SER A 11 8.06 -4.57 -1.67
N LEU A 12 7.58 -4.53 -0.43
CA LEU A 12 6.15 -4.38 -0.11
C LEU A 12 5.60 -3.04 -0.63
N GLN A 13 6.34 -1.95 -0.44
CA GLN A 13 5.95 -0.64 -0.97
C GLN A 13 5.90 -0.62 -2.51
N GLN A 14 6.86 -1.26 -3.17
CA GLN A 14 6.86 -1.39 -4.63
C GLN A 14 5.68 -2.20 -5.15
N LEU A 15 5.32 -3.31 -4.48
CA LEU A 15 4.14 -4.09 -4.81
C LEU A 15 2.85 -3.28 -4.63
N ALA A 16 2.69 -2.61 -3.49
CA ALA A 16 1.53 -1.77 -3.21
C ALA A 16 1.35 -0.70 -4.29
N TYR A 17 2.43 0.03 -4.62
CA TYR A 17 2.41 1.02 -5.68
C TYR A 17 2.06 0.42 -7.05
N ALA A 18 2.61 -0.75 -7.40
CA ALA A 18 2.32 -1.40 -8.67
C ALA A 18 0.84 -1.82 -8.78
N ARG A 19 0.24 -2.31 -7.68
CA ARG A 19 -1.19 -2.65 -7.61
C ARG A 19 -2.07 -1.42 -7.77
N ILE A 20 -1.76 -0.33 -7.05
CA ILE A 20 -2.46 0.96 -7.18
C ILE A 20 -2.36 1.48 -8.62
N ALA A 21 -1.16 1.48 -9.22
CA ALA A 21 -0.96 1.94 -10.59
C ALA A 21 -1.75 1.11 -11.61
N ARG A 22 -1.89 -0.20 -11.38
CA ARG A 22 -2.68 -1.09 -12.23
C ARG A 22 -4.18 -0.76 -12.14
N GLU A 23 -4.73 -0.62 -10.94
CA GLU A 23 -6.14 -0.27 -10.79
C GLU A 23 -6.43 1.17 -11.24
N PHE A 24 -5.49 2.09 -11.06
CA PHE A 24 -5.56 3.42 -11.64
C PHE A 24 -5.63 3.37 -13.17
N ALA A 25 -4.74 2.61 -13.83
CA ALA A 25 -4.76 2.46 -15.27
C ALA A 25 -6.10 1.86 -15.77
N ARG A 26 -6.65 0.89 -15.02
CA ARG A 26 -7.95 0.28 -15.30
C ARG A 26 -9.10 1.27 -15.17
N ALA A 27 -9.15 2.02 -14.07
CA ALA A 27 -10.17 3.03 -13.82
C ALA A 27 -10.09 4.17 -14.86
N TRP A 28 -8.87 4.56 -15.23
CA TRP A 28 -8.63 5.55 -16.27
C TRP A 28 -9.06 5.06 -17.66
N GLN A 29 -8.74 3.81 -18.02
CA GLN A 29 -9.16 3.20 -19.29
C GLN A 29 -10.69 3.22 -19.44
N ALA A 30 -11.43 2.92 -18.38
CA ALA A 30 -12.89 2.96 -18.39
C ALA A 30 -13.46 4.37 -18.65
N ARG A 31 -12.70 5.43 -18.35
CA ARG A 31 -13.07 6.83 -18.57
C ARG A 31 -12.58 7.41 -19.89
N ALA A 32 -11.47 6.89 -20.42
CA ALA A 32 -10.77 7.49 -21.54
C ALA A 32 -11.34 7.04 -22.90
N ASN A 33 -11.55 7.99 -23.82
CA ASN A 33 -11.83 7.72 -25.23
C ASN A 33 -10.57 7.32 -26.04
N ALA A 34 -9.45 7.04 -25.38
CA ALA A 34 -8.14 6.70 -25.97
C ALA A 34 -7.65 5.34 -25.43
N PRO A 35 -8.13 4.22 -25.99
CA PRO A 35 -7.93 2.88 -25.42
C PRO A 35 -6.48 2.39 -25.48
N ASP A 36 -5.71 2.77 -26.51
CA ASP A 36 -4.39 2.19 -26.80
C ASP A 36 -3.31 2.60 -25.77
N GLU A 37 -3.26 3.88 -25.36
CA GLU A 37 -2.32 4.35 -24.32
C GLU A 37 -2.64 3.74 -22.96
N ALA A 38 -3.93 3.60 -22.65
CA ALA A 38 -4.39 3.04 -21.39
C ALA A 38 -4.11 1.52 -21.32
N GLU A 39 -4.22 0.79 -22.44
CA GLU A 39 -3.88 -0.62 -22.53
C GLU A 39 -2.37 -0.86 -22.31
N ALA A 40 -1.50 -0.05 -22.93
CA ALA A 40 -0.06 -0.15 -22.72
C ALA A 40 0.34 0.11 -21.25
N LEU A 41 -0.25 1.13 -20.62
CA LEU A 41 -0.04 1.44 -19.20
C LEU A 41 -0.51 0.30 -18.29
N LEU A 42 -1.68 -0.29 -18.57
CA LEU A 42 -2.21 -1.42 -17.82
C LEU A 42 -1.29 -2.65 -17.93
N GLY A 43 -0.81 -2.95 -19.15
CA GLY A 43 0.12 -4.05 -19.40
C GLY A 43 1.44 -3.89 -18.65
N GLU A 44 2.00 -2.67 -18.63
CA GLU A 44 3.22 -2.38 -17.86
C GLU A 44 3.00 -2.50 -16.35
N ALA A 45 1.91 -1.93 -15.83
CA ALA A 45 1.57 -2.04 -14.41
C ALA A 45 1.38 -3.50 -14.00
N HIS A 46 0.74 -4.32 -14.84
CA HIS A 46 0.57 -5.75 -14.60
C HIS A 46 1.91 -6.49 -14.51
N ARG A 47 2.83 -6.25 -15.45
CA ARG A 47 4.18 -6.85 -15.40
C ARG A 47 4.93 -6.46 -14.12
N ARG A 48 4.81 -5.21 -13.69
CA ARG A 48 5.42 -4.74 -12.44
C ARG A 48 4.86 -5.44 -11.21
N VAL A 49 3.54 -5.69 -11.16
CA VAL A 49 2.93 -6.47 -10.07
C VAL A 49 3.54 -7.87 -10.01
N LEU A 50 3.57 -8.59 -11.13
CA LEU A 50 4.15 -9.95 -11.19
C LEU A 50 5.62 -9.97 -10.74
N HIS A 51 6.42 -8.99 -11.20
CA HIS A 51 7.81 -8.87 -10.80
C HIS A 51 7.97 -8.66 -9.28
N CYS A 52 7.15 -7.77 -8.68
CA CYS A 52 7.21 -7.52 -7.25
C CYS A 52 6.74 -8.71 -6.43
N GLU A 53 5.70 -9.42 -6.89
CA GLU A 53 5.21 -10.65 -6.24
C GLU A 53 6.27 -11.75 -6.26
N GLN A 54 6.97 -11.92 -7.38
CA GLN A 54 8.08 -12.85 -7.48
C GLN A 54 9.23 -12.46 -6.54
N ALA A 55 9.65 -11.19 -6.54
CA ALA A 55 10.73 -10.71 -5.67
C ALA A 55 10.40 -10.90 -4.18
N LEU A 56 9.15 -10.68 -3.78
CA LEU A 56 8.70 -10.93 -2.40
C LEU A 56 8.65 -12.42 -2.06
N ALA A 57 8.26 -13.28 -2.99
CA ALA A 57 8.31 -14.72 -2.79
C ALA A 57 9.76 -15.20 -2.58
N GLU A 58 10.71 -14.68 -3.36
CA GLU A 58 12.14 -14.97 -3.21
C GLU A 58 12.69 -14.45 -1.87
N LEU A 59 12.33 -13.23 -1.47
CA LEU A 59 12.69 -12.68 -0.15
C LEU A 59 12.13 -13.52 0.99
N ARG A 60 10.91 -14.05 0.86
CA ARG A 60 10.28 -14.90 1.87
C ARG A 60 11.02 -16.23 2.07
N VAL A 61 11.69 -16.75 1.05
CA VAL A 61 12.55 -17.95 1.19
C VAL A 61 13.81 -17.64 2.01
N VAL A 62 14.32 -16.41 1.94
CA VAL A 62 15.52 -15.97 2.65
C VAL A 62 15.22 -15.53 4.09
N ILE A 63 14.00 -15.05 4.35
CA ILE A 63 13.53 -14.64 5.68
C ILE A 63 12.79 -15.83 6.31
N ASP A 64 13.54 -16.69 7.01
CA ASP A 64 13.01 -17.90 7.64
C ASP A 64 12.64 -17.73 9.13
N ASP A 65 13.19 -16.72 9.79
CA ASP A 65 12.93 -16.42 11.20
C ASP A 65 11.53 -15.78 11.40
N PRO A 66 10.62 -16.43 12.15
CA PRO A 66 9.31 -15.87 12.47
C PRO A 66 9.37 -14.50 13.14
N ARG A 67 10.42 -14.19 13.90
CA ARG A 67 10.57 -12.88 14.55
C ARG A 67 10.79 -11.77 13.54
N GLN A 68 11.58 -12.03 12.50
CA GLN A 68 11.80 -11.06 11.42
C GLN A 68 10.51 -10.82 10.63
N ILE A 69 9.72 -11.87 10.42
CA ILE A 69 8.42 -11.77 9.77
C ILE A 69 7.47 -10.89 10.60
N ALA A 70 7.43 -11.10 11.92
CA ALA A 70 6.66 -10.29 12.85
C ALA A 70 7.11 -8.81 12.81
N GLU A 71 8.42 -8.55 12.86
CA GLU A 71 8.98 -7.20 12.75
C GLU A 71 8.58 -6.49 11.44
N ILE A 72 8.65 -7.20 10.31
CA ILE A 72 8.22 -6.67 9.00
C ILE A 72 6.71 -6.35 9.03
N LYS A 73 5.89 -7.26 9.56
CA LYS A 73 4.43 -7.08 9.63
C LYS A 73 4.06 -5.85 10.47
N VAL A 74 4.65 -5.73 11.67
CA VAL A 74 4.43 -4.59 12.56
C VAL A 74 4.92 -3.29 11.92
N ALA A 75 6.12 -3.26 11.36
CA ALA A 75 6.67 -2.08 10.71
C ALA A 75 5.82 -1.63 9.51
N ARG A 76 5.34 -2.58 8.70
CA ARG A 76 4.46 -2.29 7.56
C ARG A 76 3.11 -1.73 8.03
N ALA A 77 2.50 -2.33 9.06
CA ALA A 77 1.24 -1.84 9.61
C ALA A 77 1.36 -0.41 10.15
N LEU A 78 2.43 -0.11 10.91
CA LEU A 78 2.69 1.26 11.41
C LEU A 78 2.86 2.26 10.27
N TYR A 79 3.56 1.88 9.19
CA TYR A 79 3.72 2.73 8.02
C TYR A 79 2.38 3.00 7.32
N LEU A 80 1.53 1.98 7.16
CA LEU A 80 0.19 2.14 6.57
C LEU A 80 -0.70 3.05 7.43
N ARG A 81 -0.67 2.93 8.76
CA ARG A 81 -1.37 3.88 9.65
C ARG A 81 -0.93 5.31 9.41
N MET A 82 0.38 5.56 9.31
CA MET A 82 0.92 6.89 9.04
C MET A 82 0.40 7.45 7.70
N LEU A 83 0.34 6.63 6.64
CA LEU A 83 -0.25 7.03 5.37
C LEU A 83 -1.73 7.37 5.50
N LEU A 84 -2.50 6.52 6.19
CA LEU A 84 -3.94 6.72 6.43
C LEU A 84 -4.23 7.97 7.28
N GLU A 85 -3.38 8.28 8.27
CA GLU A 85 -3.46 9.52 9.05
C GLU A 85 -3.27 10.76 8.17
N SER A 86 -2.48 10.66 7.09
CA SER A 86 -2.27 11.74 6.12
C SER A 86 -3.36 11.83 5.04
N ALA A 87 -4.20 10.80 4.91
CA ALA A 87 -5.21 10.72 3.86
C ALA A 87 -6.19 11.91 3.82
N PRO A 88 -6.69 12.45 4.96
CA PRO A 88 -7.56 13.62 4.92
C PRO A 88 -6.94 14.81 4.18
N THR A 89 -5.64 15.08 4.38
CA THR A 89 -4.94 16.16 3.69
C THR A 89 -4.71 15.85 2.21
N ARG A 90 -4.35 14.60 1.86
CA ARG A 90 -4.13 14.18 0.46
C ARG A 90 -5.44 14.21 -0.35
N LEU A 91 -6.56 13.88 0.27
CA LEU A 91 -7.88 13.81 -0.36
C LEU A 91 -8.67 15.13 -0.34
N GLN A 92 -8.28 16.13 0.45
CA GLN A 92 -9.07 17.36 0.66
C GLN A 92 -9.35 18.20 -0.60
N SER A 93 -8.61 17.97 -1.69
CA SER A 93 -8.59 18.83 -2.88
C SER A 93 -9.76 18.62 -3.84
N TRP A 94 -10.64 17.65 -3.63
CA TRP A 94 -11.79 17.36 -4.48
C TRP A 94 -13.09 17.40 -3.68
N SER A 95 -14.17 17.93 -4.26
CA SER A 95 -15.47 17.97 -3.61
C SER A 95 -16.26 16.71 -3.92
N ASP A 96 -16.85 16.07 -2.91
CA ASP A 96 -17.78 14.93 -3.08
C ASP A 96 -19.03 15.29 -3.93
N CYS A 97 -19.23 16.58 -4.24
CA CYS A 97 -20.29 17.08 -5.11
C CYS A 97 -19.95 17.04 -6.61
N GLU A 98 -18.71 16.74 -6.98
CA GLU A 98 -18.24 16.71 -8.36
C GLU A 98 -18.33 15.29 -8.95
N SER A 99 -18.70 15.17 -10.23
CA SER A 99 -18.88 13.88 -10.90
C SER A 99 -17.60 13.04 -10.85
N LEU A 100 -17.75 11.72 -10.66
CA LEU A 100 -16.64 10.78 -10.78
C LEU A 100 -15.98 10.86 -12.16
N ASP A 101 -16.73 11.20 -13.20
CA ASP A 101 -16.22 11.33 -14.57
C ASP A 101 -15.24 12.51 -14.73
N ASP A 102 -15.40 13.56 -13.92
CA ASP A 102 -14.59 14.79 -13.97
C ASP A 102 -13.42 14.78 -12.97
N MET A 103 -13.29 13.71 -12.18
CA MET A 103 -12.28 13.60 -11.12
C MET A 103 -10.84 13.64 -11.69
N PRO A 104 -9.99 14.56 -11.19
CA PRO A 104 -8.59 14.68 -11.58
C PRO A 104 -7.84 13.38 -11.38
N LYS A 105 -6.90 13.10 -12.30
CA LYS A 105 -6.05 11.91 -12.23
C LYS A 105 -5.34 11.76 -10.89
N SER A 106 -4.84 12.86 -10.33
CA SER A 106 -4.20 12.87 -9.01
C SER A 106 -5.16 12.44 -7.91
N HIS A 107 -6.39 12.95 -7.92
CA HIS A 107 -7.39 12.60 -6.91
C HIS A 107 -7.87 11.15 -7.04
N LEU A 108 -8.09 10.67 -8.28
CA LEU A 108 -8.40 9.26 -8.53
C LEU A 108 -7.29 8.34 -8.02
N PHE A 109 -6.03 8.71 -8.25
CA PHE A 109 -4.89 7.93 -7.77
C PHE A 109 -4.82 7.90 -6.24
N GLU A 110 -5.00 9.05 -5.58
CA GLU A 110 -5.02 9.14 -4.10
C GLU A 110 -6.19 8.36 -3.50
N TRP A 111 -7.37 8.40 -4.12
CA TRP A 111 -8.54 7.64 -3.66
C TRP A 111 -8.30 6.12 -3.75
N ILE A 112 -7.78 5.64 -4.89
CA ILE A 112 -7.39 4.22 -5.04
C ILE A 112 -6.29 3.86 -4.04
N SER A 113 -5.30 4.75 -3.83
CA SER A 113 -4.22 4.52 -2.86
C SER A 113 -4.78 4.33 -1.45
N TYR A 114 -5.69 5.20 -1.03
CA TYR A 114 -6.34 5.13 0.27
C TYR A 114 -7.10 3.80 0.48
N ASP A 115 -7.87 3.36 -0.52
CA ASP A 115 -8.60 2.09 -0.43
C ASP A 115 -7.66 0.88 -0.32
N PHE A 116 -6.55 0.88 -1.08
CA PHE A 116 -5.53 -0.16 -0.99
C PHE A 116 -4.79 -0.14 0.34
N GLU A 117 -4.41 1.03 0.85
CA GLU A 117 -3.76 1.20 2.15
C GLU A 117 -4.64 0.67 3.28
N ARG A 118 -5.96 0.92 3.23
CA ARG A 118 -6.93 0.40 4.21
C ARG A 118 -7.08 -1.11 4.14
N LEU A 119 -7.21 -1.65 2.93
CA LEU A 119 -7.36 -3.09 2.72
C LEU A 119 -6.12 -3.83 3.21
N GLU A 120 -4.92 -3.37 2.82
CA GLU A 120 -3.66 -3.97 3.24
C GLU A 120 -3.50 -3.93 4.76
N LEU A 121 -3.84 -2.81 5.40
CA LEU A 121 -3.76 -2.71 6.86
C LEU A 121 -4.70 -3.71 7.54
N ALA A 122 -5.96 -3.81 7.08
CA ALA A 122 -6.93 -4.75 7.63
C ALA A 122 -6.50 -6.22 7.44
N GLU A 123 -5.91 -6.55 6.29
CA GLU A 123 -5.36 -7.89 6.03
C GLU A 123 -4.18 -8.20 6.96
N LEU A 124 -3.27 -7.24 7.16
CA LEU A 124 -2.13 -7.41 8.06
C LEU A 124 -2.59 -7.60 9.51
N GLU A 125 -3.44 -6.70 10.02
CA GLU A 125 -3.99 -6.77 11.38
C GLU A 125 -4.78 -8.06 11.60
N GLY A 126 -5.61 -8.47 10.63
CA GLY A 126 -6.37 -9.72 10.69
C GLY A 126 -5.50 -10.99 10.61
N SER A 127 -4.27 -10.88 10.12
CA SER A 127 -3.30 -11.99 10.04
C SER A 127 -2.33 -12.05 11.22
N MET A 128 -2.37 -11.08 12.14
CA MET A 128 -1.44 -11.04 13.27
C MET A 128 -1.74 -12.16 14.27
N THR A 129 -0.70 -12.76 14.85
CA THR A 129 -0.86 -13.54 16.09
C THR A 129 -1.15 -12.61 17.27
N GLU A 130 -1.57 -13.16 18.40
CA GLU A 130 -1.81 -12.37 19.62
C GLU A 130 -0.54 -11.61 20.06
N GLU A 131 0.63 -12.25 19.96
CA GLU A 131 1.91 -11.61 20.30
C GLU A 131 2.31 -10.50 19.33
N GLU A 132 2.05 -10.68 18.03
CA GLU A 132 2.28 -9.66 17.01
C GLU A 132 1.36 -8.46 17.21
N ALA A 133 0.08 -8.70 17.50
CA ALA A 133 -0.91 -7.66 17.76
C ALA A 133 -0.60 -6.87 19.05
N ALA A 134 -0.14 -7.55 20.10
CA ALA A 134 0.32 -6.90 21.33
C ALA A 134 1.54 -6.00 21.07
N SER A 135 2.52 -6.49 20.30
CA SER A 135 3.71 -5.73 19.92
C SER A 135 3.35 -4.50 19.08
N TYR A 136 2.42 -4.67 18.13
CA TYR A 136 1.90 -3.58 17.31
C TYR A 136 1.18 -2.51 18.14
N THR A 137 0.31 -2.93 19.08
CA THR A 137 -0.40 -2.02 19.99
C THR A 137 0.58 -1.20 20.84
N GLN A 138 1.59 -1.86 21.41
CA GLN A 138 2.64 -1.18 22.18
C GLN A 138 3.42 -0.17 21.33
N ALA A 139 3.69 -0.50 20.07
CA ALA A 139 4.38 0.41 19.15
C ALA A 139 3.52 1.64 18.80
N ILE A 140 2.20 1.47 18.63
CA ILE A 140 1.25 2.58 18.44
C ILE A 140 1.28 3.52 19.65
N ASP A 141 1.14 2.98 20.86
CA ASP A 141 1.12 3.77 22.09
C ASP A 141 2.43 4.57 22.27
N THR A 142 3.55 3.94 21.91
CA THR A 142 4.87 4.58 21.95
C THR A 142 4.94 5.74 20.96
N ALA A 143 4.46 5.53 19.73
CA ALA A 143 4.44 6.57 18.70
C ALA A 143 3.50 7.74 19.04
N ALA A 144 2.37 7.46 19.71
CA ALA A 144 1.45 8.49 20.19
C ALA A 144 2.09 9.39 21.26
N ARG A 145 2.78 8.78 22.25
CA ARG A 145 3.44 9.53 23.34
C ARG A 145 4.59 10.43 22.91
N VAL A 146 5.19 10.18 21.75
CA VAL A 146 6.26 11.04 21.19
C VAL A 146 5.68 12.26 20.47
N ARG A 147 4.38 12.25 20.14
CA ARG A 147 3.70 13.32 19.42
C ARG A 147 2.99 14.33 20.35
N ASP A 148 2.85 14.01 21.64
CA ASP A 148 2.36 14.88 22.71
C ASP A 148 3.51 15.69 23.36
#